data_AF-A0A7K7LJH2-F1
#
_entry.id   AF-A0A7K7LJH2-F1
#
_cell.length_a   1.000
_cell.length_b   1.000
_cell.length_c   1.000
_cell.angle_alpha   90.00
_cell.angle_beta   90.00
_cell.angle_gamma   90.00
#
_symmetry.space_group_name_H-M   'P 1'
#
loop_
_entity.id
_entity.type
_entity.pdbx_description
1 polymer ?
#
loop_
_entity_poly.entity_id
_entity_poly.type
_entity_poly.pdbx_seq_one_letter_code
_entity_poly.pdbx_strand_id
1 'polypeptide(L)'
;PSPPVPHCLSGSHTVQHMFGCDLLEDGSTRGFDQYGYEGRDFIALDKDTLTFTAADTAALITKRKWEQEGTVAEQMKYYLENTCIEWLRKYVSYGKDVLERRERPEVRVSGLEANEILTLSCRAH
;
A
#
# COMPACT_ATOMS: atom_id res chain seq x y z
N PRO A 1 9.56 -22.28 -34.49
CA PRO A 1 8.46 -22.10 -33.51
C PRO A 1 8.47 -20.65 -32.99
N SER A 2 7.49 -19.84 -33.41
CA SER A 2 7.26 -18.52 -32.83
C SER A 2 6.87 -18.69 -31.36
N PRO A 3 7.34 -17.82 -30.45
CA PRO A 3 6.89 -17.85 -29.07
C PRO A 3 5.37 -17.63 -29.04
N PRO A 4 4.63 -18.30 -28.12
CA PRO A 4 3.20 -18.08 -27.99
C PRO A 4 2.96 -16.62 -27.66
N VAL A 5 2.21 -15.93 -28.53
CA VAL A 5 1.74 -14.57 -28.27
C VAL A 5 0.80 -14.66 -27.07
N PRO A 6 1.02 -13.90 -25.98
CA PRO A 6 0.09 -13.88 -24.88
C PRO A 6 -1.27 -13.45 -25.42
N HIS A 7 -2.29 -14.29 -25.24
CA HIS A 7 -3.65 -13.89 -25.59
C HIS A 7 -4.00 -12.67 -24.75
N CYS A 8 -4.27 -11.53 -25.40
CA CYS A 8 -4.84 -10.38 -24.73
C CYS A 8 -6.20 -10.83 -24.18
N LEU A 9 -6.30 -10.96 -22.86
CA LEU A 9 -7.55 -11.23 -22.17
C LEU A 9 -8.49 -10.05 -22.45
N SER A 10 -9.52 -10.28 -23.26
CA SER A 10 -10.55 -9.28 -23.53
C SER A 10 -11.35 -9.02 -22.26
N GLY A 11 -11.48 -7.75 -21.87
CA GLY A 11 -12.16 -7.35 -20.64
C GLY A 11 -11.55 -6.10 -20.02
N SER A 12 -12.23 -5.57 -19.00
CA SER A 12 -11.65 -4.55 -18.13
C SER A 12 -10.75 -5.24 -17.12
N HIS A 13 -9.59 -4.63 -16.85
CA HIS A 13 -8.65 -5.08 -15.83
C HIS A 13 -8.35 -3.93 -14.87
N THR A 14 -7.91 -4.27 -13.67
CA THR A 14 -7.61 -3.33 -12.59
C THR A 14 -6.15 -3.43 -12.20
N VAL A 15 -5.52 -2.26 -12.07
CA VAL A 15 -4.17 -2.09 -11.52
C VAL A 15 -4.29 -1.19 -10.30
N GLN A 16 -3.65 -1.57 -9.21
CA GLN A 16 -3.56 -0.79 -7.99
C GLN A 16 -2.09 -0.54 -7.67
N HIS A 17 -1.76 0.65 -7.21
CA HIS A 17 -0.40 1.04 -6.85
C HIS A 17 -0.42 1.69 -5.48
N MET A 18 0.28 1.07 -4.52
CA MET A 18 0.46 1.57 -3.17
C MET A 18 1.95 1.85 -2.98
N PHE A 19 2.26 3.10 -2.68
CA PHE A 19 3.63 3.51 -2.36
C PHE A 19 3.60 4.61 -1.30
N GLY A 20 4.67 4.72 -0.53
CA GLY A 20 4.76 5.69 0.55
C GLY A 20 5.90 5.39 1.51
N CYS A 21 6.03 6.21 2.54
CA CYS A 21 7.10 6.09 3.52
C CYS A 21 6.59 6.36 4.93
N ASP A 22 7.24 5.75 5.91
CA ASP A 22 7.05 6.03 7.33
C ASP A 22 8.28 6.75 7.89
N LEU A 23 8.04 7.65 8.84
CA LEU A 23 9.05 8.23 9.71
C LEU A 23 8.76 7.80 11.15
N LEU A 24 9.64 6.99 11.73
CA LEU A 24 9.46 6.41 13.06
C LEU A 24 10.01 7.33 14.16
N GLU A 25 9.60 7.07 15.41
CA GLU A 25 9.99 7.90 16.57
C GLU A 25 11.50 7.91 16.81
N ASP A 26 12.19 6.82 16.49
CA ASP A 26 13.66 6.71 16.59
C ASP A 26 14.40 7.40 15.43
N GLY A 27 13.67 8.03 14.51
CA GLY A 27 14.19 8.70 13.32
C GLY A 27 14.48 7.77 12.14
N SER A 28 14.27 6.46 12.29
CA SER A 28 14.39 5.52 11.18
C SER A 28 13.24 5.69 10.19
N THR A 29 13.49 5.30 8.94
CA THR A 29 12.53 5.44 7.85
C THR A 29 12.22 4.09 7.20
N ARG A 30 11.00 3.96 6.68
CA ARG A 30 10.58 2.82 5.87
C ARG A 30 10.00 3.32 4.57
N GLY A 31 10.14 2.54 3.51
CA GLY A 31 9.59 2.85 2.19
C GLY A 31 8.91 1.63 1.61
N PHE A 32 7.79 1.85 0.92
CA PHE A 32 6.97 0.80 0.32
C PHE A 32 6.66 1.19 -1.12
N ASP A 33 6.67 0.20 -2.01
CA ASP A 33 6.22 0.32 -3.40
C ASP A 33 5.70 -1.03 -3.87
N GLN A 34 4.39 -1.13 -4.07
CA GLN A 34 3.69 -2.39 -4.34
C GLN A 34 2.58 -2.18 -5.35
N TYR A 35 2.47 -3.13 -6.28
CA TYR A 35 1.42 -3.17 -7.28
C TYR A 35 0.52 -4.37 -7.06
N GLY A 36 -0.77 -4.17 -7.26
CA GLY A 36 -1.79 -5.21 -7.34
C GLY A 36 -2.44 -5.27 -8.72
N TYR A 37 -2.85 -6.46 -9.13
CA TYR A 37 -3.55 -6.73 -10.39
C TYR A 37 -4.78 -7.60 -10.09
N GLU A 38 -5.96 -7.21 -10.56
CA GLU A 38 -7.23 -7.92 -10.26
C GLU A 38 -7.48 -8.12 -8.76
N GLY A 39 -7.12 -7.12 -7.94
CA GLY A 39 -7.26 -7.16 -6.49
C GLY A 39 -6.33 -8.14 -5.76
N ARG A 40 -5.29 -8.65 -6.44
CA ARG A 40 -4.27 -9.55 -5.88
C ARG A 40 -2.90 -8.90 -5.94
N ASP A 41 -2.02 -9.28 -5.02
CA ASP A 41 -0.62 -8.86 -5.07
C ASP A 41 0.01 -9.26 -6.41
N PHE A 42 0.82 -8.37 -6.97
CA PHE A 42 1.44 -8.57 -8.27
C PHE A 42 2.96 -8.44 -8.20
N ILE A 43 3.48 -7.27 -7.80
CA ILE A 43 4.93 -7.06 -7.68
C ILE A 43 5.24 -6.00 -6.62
N ALA A 44 6.31 -6.19 -5.85
CA ALA A 44 6.75 -5.27 -4.80
C ALA A 44 8.25 -5.00 -4.86
N LEU A 45 8.68 -3.76 -4.62
CA LEU A 45 10.09 -3.40 -4.54
C LEU A 45 10.67 -3.73 -3.16
N ASP A 46 11.77 -4.47 -3.14
CA ASP A 46 12.71 -4.48 -2.03
C ASP A 46 13.73 -3.34 -2.26
N LYS A 47 13.52 -2.24 -1.54
CA LYS A 47 14.33 -1.02 -1.65
C LYS A 47 15.79 -1.24 -1.24
N ASP A 48 16.04 -2.16 -0.33
CA ASP A 48 17.36 -2.36 0.26
C ASP A 48 18.25 -3.18 -0.67
N THR A 49 17.65 -4.16 -1.36
CA THR A 49 18.34 -4.95 -2.37
C THR A 49 18.21 -4.41 -3.79
N LEU A 50 17.33 -3.42 -4.02
CA LEU A 50 16.94 -2.92 -5.35
C LEU A 50 16.43 -4.02 -6.29
N THR A 51 15.73 -5.00 -5.71
CA THR A 51 15.13 -6.11 -6.45
C THR A 51 13.61 -6.09 -6.28
N PHE A 52 12.90 -6.82 -7.12
CA PHE A 52 11.45 -6.93 -7.02
C PHE A 52 11.02 -8.33 -6.60
N THR A 53 10.02 -8.43 -5.72
CA THR A 53 9.34 -9.68 -5.42
C THR A 53 8.11 -9.79 -6.30
N ALA A 54 8.08 -10.77 -7.20
CA ALA A 54 6.94 -11.09 -8.04
C ALA A 54 6.02 -12.07 -7.30
N ALA A 55 4.72 -11.77 -7.25
CA ALA A 55 3.73 -12.60 -6.56
C ALA A 55 3.27 -13.81 -7.40
N ASP A 56 3.33 -13.71 -8.73
CA ASP A 56 2.98 -14.79 -9.65
C ASP A 56 3.92 -14.90 -10.86
N THR A 57 3.66 -15.89 -11.72
CA THR A 57 4.48 -16.15 -12.91
C THR A 57 4.35 -15.09 -14.00
N ALA A 58 3.22 -14.38 -14.08
CA ALA A 58 3.04 -13.27 -15.03
C ALA A 58 3.84 -12.04 -14.59
N ALA A 59 3.89 -11.76 -13.28
CA ALA A 59 4.69 -10.69 -12.68
C ALA A 59 6.20 -10.87 -12.89
N LEU A 60 6.68 -12.11 -13.09
CA LEU A 60 8.09 -12.35 -13.41
C LEU A 60 8.56 -11.66 -14.70
N ILE A 61 7.64 -11.44 -15.65
CA ILE A 61 7.94 -10.72 -16.89
C ILE A 61 8.28 -9.25 -16.57
N THR A 62 7.43 -8.61 -15.77
CA THR A 62 7.64 -7.22 -15.30
C THR A 62 8.90 -7.11 -14.44
N LYS A 63 9.08 -8.03 -13.47
CA LYS A 63 10.29 -8.09 -12.62
C LYS A 63 11.55 -8.08 -13.46
N ARG A 64 11.69 -9.02 -14.40
CA ARG A 64 12.90 -9.12 -15.24
C ARG A 64 13.15 -7.86 -16.04
N LYS A 65 12.09 -7.26 -16.59
CA LYS A 65 12.20 -6.01 -17.34
C LYS A 65 12.71 -4.87 -16.46
N TRP A 66 12.09 -4.66 -15.30
CA TRP A 66 12.45 -3.56 -14.40
C TRP A 66 13.83 -3.75 -13.76
N GLU A 67 14.21 -4.98 -13.40
CA GLU A 67 15.55 -5.26 -12.87
C GLU A 67 16.63 -5.13 -13.95
N GLN A 68 16.33 -5.48 -15.21
CA GLN A 68 17.26 -5.30 -16.32
C GLN A 68 17.45 -3.82 -16.67
N GLU A 69 16.38 -3.03 -16.61
CA GLU A 69 16.45 -1.57 -16.83
C GLU A 69 17.13 -0.85 -15.65
N GLY A 70 16.92 -1.32 -14.41
CA GLY A 70 17.53 -0.82 -13.16
C GLY A 70 17.02 0.54 -12.69
N THR A 71 16.70 1.44 -13.62
CA THR A 71 16.29 2.83 -13.37
C THR A 71 15.05 2.95 -12.49
N VAL A 72 14.08 2.04 -12.64
CA VAL A 72 12.83 2.05 -11.87
C VAL A 72 13.12 1.90 -10.37
N ALA A 73 13.97 0.94 -10.00
CA ALA A 73 14.31 0.67 -8.61
C ALA A 73 15.09 1.84 -7.98
N GLU A 74 16.05 2.40 -8.71
CA GLU A 74 16.85 3.54 -8.23
C GLU A 74 16.01 4.81 -8.04
N GLN A 75 15.15 5.13 -9.01
CA GLN A 75 14.24 6.29 -8.91
C GLN A 75 13.28 6.16 -7.74
N MET A 76 12.68 4.97 -7.57
CA MET A 76 11.75 4.74 -6.48
C MET A 76 12.46 4.76 -5.13
N LYS A 77 13.66 4.16 -5.02
CA LYS A 77 14.48 4.27 -3.80
C LYS A 77 14.77 5.73 -3.45
N TYR A 78 15.22 6.53 -4.41
CA TYR A 78 15.48 7.95 -4.17
C TYR A 78 14.24 8.68 -3.67
N TYR A 79 13.09 8.46 -4.32
CA TYR A 79 11.82 9.05 -3.90
C TYR A 79 11.44 8.64 -2.47
N LEU A 80 11.50 7.35 -2.15
CA LEU A 80 11.09 6.81 -0.85
C LEU A 80 12.01 7.24 0.29
N GLU A 81 13.32 7.36 0.05
CA GLU A 81 14.29 7.75 1.09
C GLU A 81 14.38 9.26 1.29
N ASN A 82 14.05 10.06 0.26
CA ASN A 82 14.25 11.51 0.29
C ASN A 82 12.95 12.28 0.13
N THR A 83 12.39 12.29 -1.08
CA THR A 83 11.24 13.13 -1.43
C THR A 83 10.03 12.82 -0.54
N CYS A 84 9.70 11.55 -0.36
CA CYS A 84 8.59 11.14 0.48
C CYS A 84 8.75 11.62 1.92
N ILE A 85 9.93 11.45 2.51
CA ILE A 85 10.21 11.85 3.91
C ILE A 85 10.18 13.37 4.08
N GLU A 86 10.72 14.11 3.12
CA GLU A 86 10.66 15.58 3.11
C GLU A 86 9.19 16.06 3.10
N TRP A 87 8.38 15.48 2.22
CA TRP A 87 6.97 15.83 2.10
C TRP A 87 6.16 15.40 3.33
N LEU A 88 6.45 14.23 3.90
CA LEU A 88 5.82 13.76 5.13
C LEU A 88 6.07 14.74 6.29
N ARG A 89 7.33 15.16 6.50
CA ARG A 89 7.67 16.16 7.53
C ARG A 89 6.93 17.48 7.32
N LYS A 90 6.85 17.93 6.06
CA LYS A 90 6.15 19.17 5.68
C LYS A 90 4.66 19.10 6.00
N TYR A 91 3.98 18.02 5.63
CA TYR A 91 2.54 17.89 5.84
C TYR A 91 2.15 17.62 7.29
N VAL A 92 2.96 16.85 8.03
CA VAL A 92 2.78 16.69 9.48
C VAL A 92 2.90 18.05 10.16
N SER A 93 3.86 18.89 9.76
CA SER A 93 4.00 20.25 10.28
C SER A 93 2.78 21.13 9.96
N TYR A 94 2.29 21.10 8.72
CA TYR A 94 1.14 21.91 8.29
C TYR A 94 -0.18 21.50 8.96
N GLY A 95 -0.38 20.20 9.14
CA GLY A 95 -1.61 19.62 9.67
C GLY A 95 -1.56 19.32 11.16
N LYS A 96 -0.49 19.68 11.88
CA LYS A 96 -0.19 19.19 13.23
C LYS A 96 -1.39 19.26 14.16
N ASP A 97 -2.01 20.42 14.28
CA ASP A 97 -3.13 20.65 15.19
C ASP A 97 -4.35 19.76 14.88
N VAL A 98 -4.58 19.45 13.61
CA VAL A 98 -5.69 18.60 13.17
C VAL A 98 -5.33 17.11 13.32
N LEU A 99 -4.11 16.73 12.96
CA LEU A 99 -3.63 15.34 13.03
C LEU A 99 -3.48 14.87 14.49
N GLU A 100 -3.10 15.76 15.40
CA GLU A 100 -2.95 15.45 16.83
C GLU A 100 -4.27 15.62 17.62
N ARG A 101 -5.32 16.18 16.99
CA ARG A 101 -6.62 16.37 17.63
C ARG A 101 -7.24 15.03 17.99
N ARG A 102 -7.66 14.90 19.26
CA ARG A 102 -8.40 13.73 19.77
C ARG A 102 -9.80 14.15 20.17
N GLU A 103 -10.79 13.50 19.58
CA GLU A 103 -12.20 13.63 19.97
C GLU A 103 -12.65 12.37 20.69
N ARG A 104 -13.46 12.52 21.75
CA ARG A 104 -14.02 11.37 22.46
C ARG A 104 -15.22 10.85 21.67
N PRO A 105 -15.29 9.53 21.41
CA PRO A 105 -16.45 8.99 20.71
C PRO A 105 -17.69 9.06 21.59
N GLU A 106 -18.85 9.24 20.96
CA GLU A 106 -20.14 9.07 21.64
C GLU A 106 -20.46 7.56 21.68
N VAL A 107 -20.57 7.01 22.89
CA VAL A 107 -20.83 5.57 23.07
C VAL A 107 -22.31 5.34 23.35
N ARG A 108 -22.92 4.43 22.59
CA ARG A 108 -24.31 3.97 22.79
C ARG A 108 -24.35 2.46 22.97
N VAL A 109 -25.09 2.03 24.00
CA VAL A 109 -25.38 0.63 24.26
C VAL A 109 -26.86 0.39 24.01
N SER A 110 -27.18 -0.65 23.24
CA SER A 110 -28.56 -1.03 22.92
C SER A 110 -28.73 -2.55 23.07
N GLY A 111 -29.91 -2.98 23.50
CA GLY A 111 -30.31 -4.38 23.51
C GLY A 111 -31.39 -4.65 22.47
N LEU A 112 -31.29 -5.77 21.77
CA LEU A 112 -32.34 -6.32 20.92
C LEU A 112 -32.65 -7.74 21.38
N GLU A 113 -33.88 -7.97 21.82
CA GLU A 113 -34.36 -9.29 22.21
C GLU A 113 -35.08 -9.96 21.03
N ALA A 114 -34.63 -11.15 20.64
CA ALA A 114 -35.23 -11.95 19.58
C ALA A 114 -35.01 -13.44 19.87
N ASN A 115 -36.05 -14.27 19.69
CA ASN A 115 -36.00 -15.72 19.94
C ASN A 115 -35.43 -16.08 21.33
N GLU A 116 -35.87 -15.36 22.37
CA GLU A 116 -35.41 -15.54 23.77
C GLU A 116 -33.91 -15.24 24.00
N ILE A 117 -33.25 -14.61 23.03
CA ILE A 117 -31.85 -14.18 23.13
C ILE A 117 -31.80 -12.64 23.14
N LEU A 118 -31.22 -12.07 24.19
CA LEU A 118 -30.88 -10.66 24.26
C LEU A 118 -29.50 -10.41 23.63
N THR A 119 -29.48 -9.79 22.45
CA THR A 119 -28.24 -9.32 21.82
C THR A 119 -27.92 -7.91 22.27
N LEU A 120 -26.78 -7.74 22.93
CA LEU A 120 -26.26 -6.42 23.30
C LEU A 120 -25.32 -5.89 22.21
N SER A 121 -25.48 -4.63 21.83
CA SER A 121 -24.60 -3.92 20.89
C SER A 121 -23.99 -2.70 21.57
N CYS A 122 -22.67 -2.54 21.46
CA CYS A 122 -21.94 -1.34 21.83
C CYS A 122 -21.46 -0.64 20.55
N ARG A 123 -21.83 0.62 20.35
CA ARG A 123 -21.42 1.42 19.18
C ARG A 123 -20.71 2.68 19.67
N ALA A 124 -19.53 2.94 19.11
CA ALA A 124 -18.79 4.17 19.28
C ALA A 124 -18.92 4.99 17.99
N HIS A 125 -19.39 6.23 18.11
CA HIS A 125 -19.56 7.19 17.01
C HIS A 125 -18.50 8.27 17.06
#